data_AF-W4QTQ2-F1
#
_entry.id   AF-W4QTQ2-F1
#
_cell.length_a   1.000
_cell.length_b   1.000
_cell.length_c   1.000
_cell.angle_alpha   90.00
_cell.angle_beta   90.00
_cell.angle_gamma   90.00
#
_symmetry.space_group_name_H-M   'P 1'
#
loop_
_entity.id
_entity.type
_entity.pdbx_description
1 polymer ?
#
loop_
_entity_poly.entity_id
_entity_poly.type
_entity_poly.pdbx_seq_one_letter_code
_entity_poly.pdbx_strand_id
1 'polypeptide(L)'
;MFVNELIETKEMFTGEIADNFYVVYEETLNKDFVLKNNVCLEKDRFVEKVIYIFKGDSCSSLQKIKAYPVESLQVEKIKELIVHDLPELFNKVG
;
A
#
# COMPACT_ATOMS: atom_id res chain seq x y z
N MET A 1 -6.64 22.03 -4.34
CA MET A 1 -5.44 21.67 -3.56
C MET A 1 -5.70 20.29 -3.02
N PHE A 2 -4.77 19.37 -3.22
CA PHE A 2 -4.92 18.00 -2.73
C PHE A 2 -3.97 17.80 -1.56
N VAL A 3 -4.48 17.27 -0.46
CA VAL A 3 -3.71 17.00 0.76
C VAL A 3 -3.82 15.51 1.07
N ASN A 4 -2.65 14.88 1.21
CA ASN A 4 -2.52 13.48 1.57
C ASN A 4 -1.95 13.42 2.98
N GLU A 5 -2.68 12.74 3.85
CA GLU A 5 -2.30 12.54 5.25
C GLU A 5 -2.15 11.05 5.49
N LEU A 6 -0.91 10.61 5.72
CA LEU A 6 -0.60 9.23 6.07
C LEU A 6 -1.16 8.93 7.47
N ILE A 7 -2.10 7.99 7.56
CA ILE A 7 -2.74 7.57 8.80
C ILE A 7 -1.98 6.41 9.44
N GLU A 8 -1.70 5.37 8.64
CA GLU A 8 -1.08 4.14 9.11
C GLU A 8 -0.10 3.59 8.08
N THR A 9 0.99 3.02 8.58
CA THR A 9 1.89 2.18 7.79
C THR A 9 2.25 0.96 8.60
N LYS A 10 2.15 -0.22 7.98
CA LYS A 10 2.41 -1.49 8.64
C LYS A 10 3.08 -2.48 7.70
N GLU A 11 4.15 -3.12 8.16
CA GLU A 11 4.74 -4.25 7.45
C GLU A 11 3.86 -5.50 7.62
N MET A 12 3.67 -6.23 6.53
CA MET A 12 2.81 -7.41 6.45
C MET A 12 3.63 -8.65 6.07
N PHE A 13 3.17 -9.82 6.52
CA PHE A 13 3.75 -11.13 6.18
C PHE A 13 5.23 -11.30 6.56
N THR A 14 5.72 -10.56 7.57
CA THR A 14 7.08 -10.69 8.09
C THR A 14 7.38 -12.13 8.47
N GLY A 15 8.45 -12.70 7.90
CA GLY A 15 8.86 -14.10 8.12
C GLY A 15 8.17 -15.15 7.24
N GLU A 16 7.15 -14.77 6.47
CA GLU A 16 6.51 -15.65 5.46
C GLU A 16 7.05 -15.40 4.04
N ILE A 17 7.73 -14.27 3.83
CA ILE A 17 8.16 -13.78 2.52
C ILE A 17 9.68 -13.88 2.34
N ALA A 18 10.12 -13.93 1.09
CA ALA A 18 11.54 -13.97 0.74
C ALA A 18 12.27 -12.68 1.17
N ASP A 19 13.53 -12.82 1.59
CA ASP A 19 14.33 -11.76 2.25
C ASP A 19 14.54 -10.48 1.41
N ASN A 20 14.31 -10.54 0.10
CA ASN A 20 14.45 -9.41 -0.82
C ASN A 20 13.11 -8.74 -1.17
N PHE A 21 12.03 -9.11 -0.50
CA PHE A 21 10.71 -8.49 -0.66
C PHE A 21 10.24 -7.85 0.64
N TYR A 22 9.48 -6.78 0.49
CA TYR A 22 8.82 -6.08 1.60
C TYR A 22 7.37 -5.83 1.21
N VAL A 23 6.45 -6.19 2.09
CA VAL A 23 5.02 -5.96 1.89
C VAL A 23 4.57 -4.92 2.91
N VAL A 24 4.09 -3.77 2.43
CA VAL A 24 3.72 -2.63 3.28
C VAL A 24 2.26 -2.29 3.04
N TYR A 25 1.45 -2.34 4.09
CA TYR A 25 0.12 -1.76 4.10
C TYR A 25 0.23 -0.26 4.44
N GLU A 26 -0.50 0.56 3.70
CA GLU A 26 -0.61 1.99 3.89
C GLU A 26 -2.07 2.43 3.90
N GLU A 27 -2.43 3.29 4.84
CA GLU A 27 -3.72 3.99 4.89
C GLU A 27 -3.50 5.49 4.80
N THR A 28 -4.07 6.12 3.78
CA THR A 28 -3.89 7.54 3.48
C THR A 28 -5.24 8.23 3.39
N LEU A 29 -5.39 9.32 4.16
CA LEU A 29 -6.53 10.21 4.07
C LEU A 29 -6.28 11.26 2.99
N ASN A 30 -7.13 11.23 1.97
CA ASN A 30 -7.09 12.16 0.85
C ASN A 30 -8.17 13.22 1.03
N LYS A 31 -7.78 14.50 0.90
CA LYS A 31 -8.69 15.65 0.99
C LYS A 31 -8.51 16.56 -0.22
N ASP A 32 -9.60 16.84 -0.94
CA ASP A 32 -9.62 17.83 -2.02
C ASP A 32 -10.22 19.14 -1.51
N PHE A 33 -9.52 20.24 -1.74
CA PHE A 33 -9.91 21.58 -1.34
C PHE A 33 -10.04 22.50 -2.55
N VAL A 34 -11.05 23.37 -2.53
CA VAL A 34 -11.21 24.46 -3.50
C VAL A 34 -11.02 25.80 -2.81
N LEU A 35 -10.34 26.72 -3.48
CA LEU A 35 -10.24 28.11 -3.04
C LEU A 35 -11.35 28.91 -3.71
N LYS A 36 -12.27 29.48 -2.94
CA LYS A 36 -13.34 30.34 -3.46
C LYS A 36 -13.47 31.58 -2.59
N ASN A 37 -13.42 32.75 -3.20
CA ASN A 37 -13.50 34.05 -2.50
C ASN A 37 -12.51 34.17 -1.32
N ASN A 38 -11.25 33.74 -1.52
CA ASN A 38 -10.21 33.68 -0.49
C ASN A 38 -10.52 32.78 0.73
N VAL A 39 -11.49 31.88 0.61
CA VAL A 39 -11.81 30.86 1.61
C VAL A 39 -11.47 29.49 1.05
N CYS A 40 -10.75 28.68 1.83
CA CYS A 40 -10.45 27.28 1.51
C CYS A 40 -11.61 26.41 1.99
N LEU A 41 -12.26 25.69 1.07
CA LEU A 41 -13.38 24.81 1.35
C LEU A 41 -13.01 23.37 0.99
N GLU A 42 -13.18 22.45 1.94
CA GLU A 42 -13.09 21.01 1.67
C GLU A 42 -14.25 20.60 0.75
N LYS A 43 -13.93 19.94 -0.36
CA LYS A 43 -14.89 19.49 -1.37
C LYS A 43 -15.12 17.99 -1.26
N ASP A 44 -14.06 17.22 -1.00
CA ASP A 44 -14.13 15.77 -0.91
C ASP A 44 -13.11 15.24 0.10
N ARG A 45 -13.42 14.09 0.67
CA ARG A 45 -12.60 13.40 1.66
C ARG A 45 -12.85 11.90 1.59
N PHE A 46 -11.78 11.14 1.36
CA PHE A 46 -11.84 9.68 1.36
C PHE A 46 -10.57 9.04 1.90
N VAL A 47 -10.70 7.81 2.38
CA VAL A 47 -9.56 7.00 2.85
C VAL A 47 -9.20 6.03 1.74
N GLU A 48 -7.93 6.04 1.36
CA GLU A 48 -7.34 5.04 0.49
C GLU A 48 -6.51 4.07 1.33
N LYS A 49 -6.67 2.77 1.06
CA LYS A 49 -5.90 1.71 1.70
C LYS A 49 -5.21 0.91 0.61
N VAL A 50 -3.90 0.69 0.72
CA VAL A 50 -3.13 0.02 -0.32
C VAL A 50 -2.10 -0.91 0.31
N ILE A 51 -1.91 -2.08 -0.29
CA ILE A 51 -0.75 -2.95 -0.01
C ILE A 51 0.26 -2.77 -1.13
N TYR A 52 1.45 -2.29 -0.78
CA TYR A 52 2.59 -2.15 -1.68
C TYR A 52 3.54 -3.32 -1.54
N ILE A 53 4.03 -3.79 -2.69
CA ILE A 53 5.13 -4.76 -2.76
C ILE A 53 6.37 -4.04 -3.24
N PHE A 54 7.41 -4.08 -2.42
CA PHE A 54 8.74 -3.61 -2.77
C PHE A 54 9.70 -4.78 -2.93
N LYS A 55 10.65 -4.63 -3.83
CA LYS A 55 11.79 -5.52 -3.99
C LYS A 55 13.07 -4.72 -3.84
N GLY A 56 14.00 -5.26 -3.08
CA GLY A 56 15.30 -4.64 -2.85
C GLY A 56 16.14 -5.53 -1.95
N ASP A 57 17.44 -5.26 -1.94
CA ASP A 57 18.39 -5.89 -1.04
C ASP A 57 19.09 -4.82 -0.19
N SER A 58 19.95 -5.24 0.73
CA SER A 58 20.71 -4.33 1.59
C SER A 58 21.65 -3.38 0.83
N CYS A 59 21.86 -3.60 -0.47
CA CYS A 59 22.77 -2.84 -1.32
C CYS A 59 22.02 -1.92 -2.31
N SER A 60 20.69 -1.91 -2.31
CA SER A 60 19.88 -1.16 -3.29
C SER A 60 18.65 -0.49 -2.66
N SER A 61 18.16 0.57 -3.30
CA SER A 61 16.92 1.22 -2.89
C SER A 61 15.72 0.31 -3.18
N LEU A 62 14.73 0.33 -2.27
CA LEU A 62 13.47 -0.39 -2.45
C LEU A 62 12.76 0.08 -3.73
N GLN A 63 12.52 -0.84 -4.65
CA GLN A 63 11.75 -0.59 -5.86
C GLN A 63 10.33 -1.09 -5.67
N LYS A 64 9.36 -0.20 -5.87
CA LYS A 64 7.94 -0.58 -5.89
C LYS A 64 7.67 -1.45 -7.12
N ILE A 65 7.28 -2.69 -6.90
CA ILE A 65 6.97 -3.65 -7.96
C ILE A 65 5.47 -3.69 -8.23
N LYS A 66 4.64 -3.63 -7.17
CA LYS A 66 3.19 -3.73 -7.32
C LYS A 66 2.44 -3.01 -6.21
N ALA A 67 1.18 -2.68 -6.48
CA ALA A 67 0.25 -2.08 -5.53
C ALA A 67 -1.11 -2.78 -5.66
N TYR A 68 -1.72 -3.09 -4.52
CA TYR A 68 -3.02 -3.71 -4.42
C TYR A 68 -3.94 -2.78 -3.63
N PRO A 69 -4.89 -2.09 -4.29
CA PRO A 69 -5.91 -1.35 -3.58
C PRO A 69 -6.71 -2.29 -2.67
N VAL A 70 -6.77 -1.94 -1.39
CA VAL A 70 -7.60 -2.62 -0.41
C VAL A 70 -8.98 -1.98 -0.47
N GLU A 71 -9.71 -2.28 -1.55
CA GLU A 71 -11.14 -1.96 -1.62
C GLU A 71 -11.92 -2.84 -0.62
N SER A 72 -13.25 -2.93 -0.72
CA SER A 72 -14.09 -3.79 0.16
C SER A 72 -13.74 -5.30 0.14
N LEU A 73 -12.71 -5.70 -0.60
CA LEU A 73 -12.12 -7.02 -0.57
C LEU A 73 -11.42 -7.26 0.76
N GLN A 74 -11.81 -8.35 1.43
CA GLN A 74 -11.18 -8.82 2.65
C GLN A 74 -9.68 -9.12 2.40
N VAL A 75 -8.84 -8.86 3.41
CA VAL A 75 -7.36 -8.97 3.34
C VAL A 75 -6.92 -10.35 2.82
N GLU A 76 -7.68 -11.40 3.11
CA GLU A 76 -7.46 -12.77 2.69
C GLU A 76 -7.43 -12.91 1.17
N LYS A 77 -8.34 -12.23 0.45
CA LYS A 77 -8.38 -12.25 -1.02
C LYS A 77 -7.18 -11.56 -1.63
N ILE A 78 -6.66 -10.54 -0.96
CA ILE A 78 -5.45 -9.84 -1.43
C ILE A 78 -4.22 -10.72 -1.25
N LYS A 79 -4.13 -11.49 -0.16
CA LYS A 79 -3.05 -12.47 -0.01
C LYS A 79 -3.06 -13.50 -1.15
N GLU A 80 -4.23 -14.05 -1.47
CA GLU A 80 -4.37 -14.99 -2.61
C GLU A 80 -3.94 -14.37 -3.94
N LEU A 81 -4.32 -13.10 -4.19
CA LEU A 81 -3.90 -12.36 -5.38
C LEU A 81 -2.38 -12.16 -5.42
N ILE A 82 -1.75 -11.81 -4.29
CA ILE A 82 -0.30 -11.65 -4.21
C ILE A 82 0.40 -12.99 -4.47
N VAL A 83 -0.07 -14.09 -3.89
CA VAL A 83 0.48 -15.44 -4.12
C VAL A 83 0.38 -15.83 -5.61
N HIS A 84 -0.74 -15.54 -6.26
CA HIS A 84 -0.94 -15.81 -7.68
C HIS A 84 -0.01 -14.98 -8.56
N ASP A 85 0.10 -13.68 -8.27
CA ASP A 85 0.83 -12.73 -9.11
C ASP A 85 2.34 -12.76 -8.93
N LEU A 86 2.80 -13.11 -7.72
CA LEU A 86 4.20 -13.11 -7.30
C LEU A 86 4.48 -14.39 -6.48
N PRO A 87 4.45 -15.58 -7.11
CA PRO A 87 4.65 -16.85 -6.40
C PRO A 87 6.04 -16.96 -5.76
N GLU A 88 7.03 -16.21 -6.24
CA GLU A 88 8.37 -16.12 -5.67
C GLU A 88 8.45 -15.30 -4.37
N LEU A 89 7.40 -14.51 -4.06
CA LEU A 89 7.38 -13.65 -2.88
C LEU A 89 7.24 -14.47 -1.60
N PHE A 90 6.47 -15.55 -1.63
CA PHE A 90 6.34 -16.44 -0.49
C PHE A 90 7.37 -17.56 -0.60
N ASN A 91 8.17 -17.74 0.45
CA ASN A 91 9.09 -18.87 0.50
C ASN A 91 8.24 -20.14 0.40
N LYS A 92 8.48 -20.97 -0.64
CA LYS A 92 7.88 -22.31 -0.68
C LYS A 92 8.37 -23.03 0.57
N VAL A 93 7.49 -23.16 1.56
CA VAL A 93 7.72 -24.04 2.70
C VAL A 93 7.88 -25.43 2.09
N GLY A 94 9.11 -25.94 2.14
CA GLY A 94 9.42 -27.32 1.78
C GLY A 94 8.84 -28.30 2.79
#